data_AF-A0A432I1X3-F1
#
_entry.id   AF-A0A432I1X3-F1
#
_cell.length_a   1.000
_cell.length_b   1.000
_cell.length_c   1.000
_cell.angle_alpha   90.00
_cell.angle_beta   90.00
_cell.angle_gamma   90.00
#
_symmetry.space_group_name_H-M   'P 1'
#
loop_
_entity.id
_entity.type
_entity.pdbx_description
1 polymer ?
#
loop_
_entity_poly.entity_id
_entity_poly.type
_entity_poly.pdbx_seq_one_letter_code
_entity_poly.pdbx_strand_id
1 'polypeptide(L)'
;MSDDHGYHHGPHEWSHGAPHNSWAPIIISIGSGVFLFFFAKAFTMNEGMNGYIYDSAPLPLAIAGLAIIFAGLISWWKQDFSFDGSYEPQATHGSAPFSNVDIRKVGMWVFLMSEMMIFSSLFSTYIRYRTSIVSCYSLEGTVVEPGTACWLPASYFIAKGGEHANSTLGFMPDALVPGAINTFALIISSYTIVMALKTAKRTDLEHAERSIKVRNYLGATFCLATLFLVMKMIEWFIGFHIGPFEAPSLLSDQFTIHNDAYTYNYGHGAEAGAMTVDIRMAASAFYLTTGTHGVHVFAGIVGLGYMVVKAHKGGYGPGNAVSIEYFGLYWHFVDLAWVAVFPAFYLY
;
A
#
# COMPACT_ATOMS: atom_id res chain seq x y z
N MET A 1 -54.49 -6.52 34.76
CA MET A 1 -53.60 -5.55 35.44
C MET A 1 -52.52 -6.34 36.14
N SER A 2 -51.43 -6.57 35.42
CA SER A 2 -50.08 -6.93 35.88
C SER A 2 -49.23 -6.84 34.62
N ASP A 3 -48.73 -5.63 34.37
CA ASP A 3 -47.77 -5.32 33.33
C ASP A 3 -46.40 -5.85 33.79
N ASP A 4 -45.98 -6.99 33.25
CA ASP A 4 -44.58 -7.40 33.32
C ASP A 4 -43.79 -6.60 32.27
N HIS A 5 -43.24 -5.47 32.72
CA HIS A 5 -42.19 -4.76 32.00
C HIS A 5 -40.91 -5.61 32.00
N GLY A 6 -40.79 -6.49 31.02
CA GLY A 6 -39.53 -7.12 30.67
C GLY A 6 -38.53 -6.05 30.22
N TYR A 7 -37.58 -5.71 31.09
CA TYR A 7 -36.39 -4.98 30.70
C TYR A 7 -35.67 -5.79 29.63
N HIS A 8 -35.74 -5.34 28.37
CA HIS A 8 -34.95 -5.84 27.26
C HIS A 8 -33.46 -5.53 27.51
N HIS A 9 -32.79 -6.35 28.32
CA HIS A 9 -31.36 -6.55 28.16
C HIS A 9 -31.18 -7.34 26.85
N GLY A 10 -30.54 -6.69 25.87
CA GLY A 10 -30.23 -7.30 24.58
C GLY A 10 -29.41 -8.59 24.74
N PRO A 11 -29.38 -9.47 23.72
CA PRO A 11 -28.76 -10.79 23.85
C PRO A 11 -27.27 -10.65 24.20
N HIS A 12 -26.88 -11.18 25.36
CA HIS A 12 -25.50 -11.28 25.83
C HIS A 12 -24.71 -12.41 25.13
N GLU A 13 -25.13 -12.81 23.94
CA GLU A 13 -24.64 -14.01 23.27
C GLU A 13 -23.61 -13.67 22.19
N TRP A 14 -22.46 -14.33 22.28
CA TRP A 14 -21.32 -14.24 21.37
C TRP A 14 -21.65 -14.67 19.91
N SER A 15 -22.90 -15.06 19.66
CA SER A 15 -23.43 -15.50 18.37
C SER A 15 -23.96 -14.35 17.50
N HIS A 16 -24.28 -13.18 18.07
CA HIS A 16 -24.93 -12.11 17.31
C HIS A 16 -24.37 -10.72 17.64
N GLY A 17 -23.44 -10.24 16.80
CA GLY A 17 -22.93 -8.87 16.83
C GLY A 17 -21.65 -8.67 17.65
N ALA A 18 -20.98 -7.54 17.42
CA ALA A 18 -19.75 -7.18 18.12
C ALA A 18 -20.02 -7.13 19.64
N PRO A 19 -19.25 -7.87 20.47
CA PRO A 19 -19.53 -7.94 21.89
C PRO A 19 -19.37 -6.55 22.50
N HIS A 20 -20.34 -6.13 23.32
CA HIS A 20 -20.36 -4.84 24.00
C HIS A 20 -19.18 -4.60 24.97
N ASN A 21 -18.25 -5.58 25.09
CA ASN A 21 -17.07 -5.55 25.96
C ASN A 21 -15.74 -5.80 25.22
N SER A 22 -15.60 -5.39 23.95
CA SER A 22 -14.31 -5.51 23.26
C SER A 22 -13.25 -4.59 23.89
N TRP A 23 -12.15 -5.19 24.34
CA TRP A 23 -10.96 -4.48 24.84
C TRP A 23 -10.03 -4.01 23.72
N ALA A 24 -10.28 -4.40 22.47
CA ALA A 24 -9.38 -4.13 21.37
C ALA A 24 -9.12 -2.62 21.14
N PRO A 25 -10.12 -1.71 21.24
CA PRO A 25 -9.85 -0.28 21.09
C PRO A 25 -8.86 0.26 22.14
N ILE A 26 -8.98 -0.19 23.40
CA ILE A 26 -8.10 0.22 24.50
C ILE A 26 -6.69 -0.32 24.27
N ILE A 27 -6.57 -1.61 23.92
CA ILE A 27 -5.27 -2.26 23.64
C ILE A 27 -4.55 -1.55 22.49
N ILE A 28 -5.25 -1.27 21.39
CA ILE A 28 -4.70 -0.57 20.23
C ILE A 28 -4.28 0.86 20.62
N SER A 29 -5.09 1.59 21.39
CA SER A 29 -4.76 2.94 21.85
C SER A 29 -3.50 2.98 22.72
N ILE A 30 -3.39 2.06 23.69
CA ILE A 30 -2.20 1.94 24.55
C ILE A 30 -0.97 1.57 23.72
N GLY A 31 -1.10 0.59 22.83
CA GLY A 31 -0.01 0.17 21.93
C GLY A 31 0.47 1.32 21.04
N SER A 32 -0.45 2.10 20.47
CA SER A 32 -0.15 3.29 19.67
C SER A 32 0.56 4.37 20.49
N GLY A 33 0.13 4.63 21.72
CA GLY A 33 0.80 5.58 22.62
C GLY A 33 2.24 5.16 22.93
N VAL A 34 2.45 3.89 23.27
CA VAL A 34 3.79 3.33 23.53
C VAL A 34 4.66 3.42 22.27
N PHE A 35 4.14 2.96 21.12
CA PHE A 35 4.89 3.00 19.86
C PHE A 35 5.31 4.43 19.50
N LEU A 36 4.37 5.37 19.43
CA LEU A 36 4.67 6.74 19.02
C LEU A 36 5.65 7.44 19.98
N PHE A 37 5.51 7.25 21.29
CA PHE A 37 6.39 7.88 22.27
C PHE A 37 7.84 7.36 22.17
N PHE A 38 8.02 6.04 22.11
CA PHE A 38 9.36 5.45 22.07
C PHE A 38 9.99 5.52 20.68
N PHE A 39 9.19 5.46 19.62
CA PHE A 39 9.66 5.69 18.26
C PHE A 39 10.17 7.12 18.10
N ALA A 40 9.44 8.13 18.59
CA ALA A 40 9.90 9.52 18.56
C ALA A 40 11.20 9.71 19.35
N LYS A 41 11.35 9.04 20.50
CA LYS A 41 12.60 9.08 21.29
C LYS A 41 13.81 8.43 20.61
N ALA A 42 13.60 7.56 19.62
CA ALA A 42 14.72 7.00 18.86
C ALA A 42 15.42 8.06 17.99
N PHE A 43 14.73 9.16 17.67
CA PHE A 43 15.25 10.27 16.86
C PHE A 43 15.33 11.54 17.72
N THR A 44 16.46 11.70 18.43
CA THR A 44 16.69 12.92 19.21
C THR A 44 17.49 13.92 18.38
N MET A 45 17.02 15.17 18.34
CA MET A 45 17.78 16.27 17.73
C MET A 45 18.95 16.62 18.64
N ASN A 46 20.17 16.57 18.12
CA ASN A 46 21.32 17.12 18.82
C ASN A 46 21.54 18.56 18.37
N GLU A 47 21.20 19.51 19.24
CA GLU A 47 21.38 20.95 19.02
C GLU A 47 22.85 21.34 18.74
N GLY A 48 23.82 20.52 19.17
CA GLY A 48 25.25 20.78 18.96
C GLY A 48 25.81 20.32 17.61
N MET A 49 25.10 19.50 16.83
CA MET A 49 25.61 18.93 15.57
C MET A 49 24.73 19.18 14.34
N ASN A 50 23.67 20.00 14.43
CA ASN A 50 22.69 20.21 13.34
C ASN A 50 22.25 18.87 12.68
N GLY A 51 22.07 17.83 13.48
CA GLY A 51 21.84 16.47 13.00
C GLY A 51 21.06 15.62 14.00
N TYR A 52 20.46 14.55 13.49
CA TYR A 52 19.74 13.57 14.31
C TYR A 52 20.73 12.55 14.88
N ILE A 53 20.66 12.30 16.18
CA ILE A 53 21.32 11.15 16.79
C ILE A 53 20.30 10.03 16.91
N TYR A 54 20.66 8.86 16.39
CA TYR A 54 19.90 7.63 16.53
C TYR A 54 20.23 6.98 17.88
N ASP A 55 19.27 6.98 18.79
CA ASP A 55 19.36 6.20 20.04
C ASP A 55 18.60 4.89 19.86
N SER A 56 19.30 3.76 20.03
CA SER A 56 18.71 2.43 19.94
C SER A 56 18.09 1.96 21.25
N ALA A 57 18.37 2.62 22.38
CA ALA A 57 17.82 2.27 23.68
C ALA A 57 16.28 2.26 23.76
N PRO A 58 15.52 3.20 23.14
CA PRO A 58 14.06 3.15 23.15
C PRO A 58 13.46 2.16 22.13
N LEU A 59 14.25 1.62 21.20
CA LEU A 59 13.74 0.78 20.10
C LEU A 59 13.02 -0.49 20.58
N PRO A 60 13.49 -1.24 21.59
CA PRO A 60 12.77 -2.41 22.10
C PRO A 60 11.36 -2.08 22.61
N LEU A 61 11.18 -0.90 23.22
CA LEU A 61 9.88 -0.44 23.72
C LEU A 61 8.96 0.01 22.57
N ALA A 62 9.52 0.60 21.51
CA ALA A 62 8.77 0.87 20.29
C ALA A 62 8.28 -0.43 19.63
N ILE A 63 9.12 -1.47 19.57
CA ILE A 63 8.75 -2.81 19.06
C ILE A 63 7.67 -3.45 19.95
N ALA A 64 7.79 -3.32 21.27
CA ALA A 64 6.76 -3.79 22.21
C ALA A 64 5.42 -3.07 21.96
N GLY A 65 5.44 -1.75 21.71
CA GLY A 65 4.26 -0.98 21.31
C GLY A 65 3.60 -1.53 20.04
N LEU A 66 4.38 -1.78 18.98
CA LEU A 66 3.89 -2.41 17.75
C LEU A 66 3.27 -3.79 18.03
N ALA A 67 3.91 -4.63 18.84
CA ALA A 67 3.40 -5.95 19.19
C ALA A 67 2.03 -5.86 19.92
N ILE A 68 1.85 -4.88 20.80
CA ILE A 68 0.57 -4.62 21.48
C ILE A 68 -0.50 -4.20 20.46
N ILE A 69 -0.17 -3.32 19.51
CA ILE A 69 -1.08 -2.93 18.42
C ILE A 69 -1.50 -4.18 17.63
N PHE A 70 -0.55 -5.02 17.22
CA PHE A 70 -0.84 -6.25 16.49
C PHE A 70 -1.71 -7.22 17.29
N ALA A 71 -1.46 -7.39 18.59
CA ALA A 71 -2.30 -8.22 19.45
C ALA A 71 -3.74 -7.67 19.53
N GLY A 72 -3.89 -6.35 19.66
CA GLY A 72 -5.19 -5.68 19.64
C GLY A 72 -5.92 -5.85 18.31
N LEU A 73 -5.22 -5.69 17.19
CA LEU A 73 -5.76 -5.92 15.84
C LEU A 73 -6.19 -7.37 15.63
N ILE A 74 -5.37 -8.35 16.04
CA ILE A 74 -5.74 -9.78 15.94
C ILE A 74 -6.97 -10.08 16.82
N SER A 75 -7.04 -9.52 18.03
CA SER A 75 -8.20 -9.68 18.91
C SER A 75 -9.47 -9.11 18.27
N TRP A 76 -9.38 -7.88 17.73
CA TRP A 76 -10.49 -7.25 17.02
C TRP A 76 -10.91 -8.07 15.80
N TRP A 77 -9.93 -8.52 15.03
CA TRP A 77 -10.16 -9.30 13.82
C TRP A 77 -10.85 -10.63 14.13
N LYS A 78 -10.41 -11.33 15.17
CA LYS A 78 -11.06 -12.58 15.63
C LYS A 78 -12.51 -12.36 16.08
N GLN A 79 -12.82 -11.22 16.68
CA GLN A 79 -14.18 -10.88 17.10
C GLN A 79 -15.07 -10.52 15.91
N ASP A 80 -14.53 -9.81 14.92
CA ASP A 80 -15.28 -9.53 13.69
C ASP A 80 -15.55 -10.80 12.86
N PHE A 81 -14.68 -11.81 12.96
CA PHE A 81 -14.86 -13.10 12.29
C PHE A 81 -15.97 -13.99 12.82
N SER A 82 -16.42 -13.81 14.07
CA SER A 82 -17.61 -14.55 14.54
C SER A 82 -18.90 -14.01 13.95
N PHE A 83 -18.86 -12.87 13.26
CA PHE A 83 -20.01 -12.28 12.59
C PHE A 83 -20.32 -13.03 11.29
N ASP A 84 -21.50 -13.64 11.23
CA ASP A 84 -21.97 -14.45 10.11
C ASP A 84 -22.66 -13.64 8.99
N GLY A 85 -22.76 -12.31 9.16
CA GLY A 85 -23.44 -11.41 8.23
C GLY A 85 -24.96 -11.38 8.41
N SER A 86 -25.52 -12.13 9.37
CA SER A 86 -26.92 -12.02 9.74
C SER A 86 -27.12 -10.74 10.58
N TYR A 87 -28.17 -9.98 10.28
CA TYR A 87 -28.55 -8.77 11.02
C TYR A 87 -27.54 -7.62 10.98
N GLU A 88 -27.01 -7.30 9.78
CA GLU A 88 -26.21 -6.09 9.64
C GLU A 88 -27.10 -4.83 9.76
N PRO A 89 -26.73 -3.85 10.63
CA PRO A 89 -27.50 -2.63 10.76
C PRO A 89 -27.47 -1.85 9.44
N GLN A 90 -28.64 -1.58 8.90
CA GLN A 90 -28.79 -0.67 7.75
C GLN A 90 -28.83 0.77 8.24
N ALA A 91 -28.32 1.69 7.42
CA ALA A 91 -28.45 3.12 7.69
C ALA A 91 -29.94 3.48 7.83
N THR A 92 -30.27 4.22 8.90
CA THR A 92 -31.65 4.53 9.26
C THR A 92 -32.35 5.31 8.15
N HIS A 93 -33.68 5.17 8.06
CA HIS A 93 -34.52 5.70 6.97
C HIS A 93 -34.46 7.24 6.79
N GLY A 94 -33.76 7.97 7.68
CA GLY A 94 -33.53 9.42 7.60
C GLY A 94 -32.10 9.84 7.18
N SER A 95 -31.19 8.90 6.94
CA SER A 95 -29.78 9.18 6.61
C SER A 95 -29.54 9.37 5.11
N ALA A 96 -30.29 10.22 4.42
CA ALA A 96 -29.98 10.58 3.03
C ALA A 96 -28.54 11.15 2.97
N PRO A 97 -27.67 10.71 2.03
CA PRO A 97 -27.93 9.94 0.80
C PRO A 97 -27.81 8.40 0.91
N PHE A 98 -27.61 7.83 2.09
CA PHE A 98 -27.27 6.42 2.30
C PHE A 98 -28.43 5.54 2.81
N SER A 99 -29.68 5.96 2.63
CA SER A 99 -30.84 5.19 3.11
C SER A 99 -30.87 3.78 2.51
N ASN A 100 -31.13 2.77 3.35
CA ASN A 100 -31.17 1.34 2.99
C ASN A 100 -29.84 0.74 2.49
N VAL A 101 -28.69 1.38 2.80
CA VAL A 101 -27.36 0.82 2.55
C VAL A 101 -26.78 0.24 3.85
N ASP A 102 -26.10 -0.89 3.75
CA ASP A 102 -25.41 -1.52 4.89
C ASP A 102 -24.32 -0.60 5.45
N ILE A 103 -24.24 -0.47 6.77
CA ILE A 103 -23.34 0.51 7.40
C ILE A 103 -21.86 0.22 7.14
N ARG A 104 -21.43 -1.05 7.05
CA ARG A 104 -20.02 -1.37 6.71
C ARG A 104 -19.69 -0.99 5.27
N LYS A 105 -20.65 -1.04 4.35
CA LYS A 105 -20.47 -0.60 2.97
C LYS A 105 -20.22 0.90 2.89
N VAL A 106 -21.02 1.68 3.62
CA VAL A 106 -20.82 3.14 3.75
C VAL A 106 -19.47 3.43 4.41
N GLY A 107 -19.13 2.70 5.48
CA GLY A 107 -17.83 2.79 6.15
C GLY A 107 -16.66 2.55 5.20
N MET A 108 -16.74 1.52 4.34
CA MET A 108 -15.73 1.27 3.32
C MET A 108 -15.64 2.39 2.29
N TRP A 109 -16.74 3.00 1.86
CA TRP A 109 -16.67 4.14 0.95
C TRP A 109 -15.98 5.34 1.60
N VAL A 110 -16.29 5.65 2.85
CA VAL A 110 -15.62 6.73 3.59
C VAL A 110 -14.13 6.46 3.75
N PHE A 111 -13.76 5.22 4.09
CA PHE A 111 -12.36 4.80 4.16
C PHE A 111 -11.65 4.95 2.80
N LEU A 112 -12.25 4.49 1.70
CA LEU A 112 -11.63 4.62 0.37
C LEU A 112 -11.54 6.09 -0.07
N MET A 113 -12.49 6.94 0.32
CA MET A 113 -12.39 8.39 0.10
C MET A 113 -11.23 9.00 0.88
N SER A 114 -10.98 8.59 2.13
CA SER A 114 -9.81 9.08 2.88
C SER A 114 -8.49 8.63 2.25
N GLU A 115 -8.41 7.39 1.77
CA GLU A 115 -7.21 6.91 1.06
C GLU A 115 -7.01 7.67 -0.26
N MET A 116 -8.08 7.95 -1.00
CA MET A 116 -8.02 8.77 -2.20
C MET A 116 -7.50 10.18 -1.91
N MET A 117 -7.86 10.78 -0.77
CA MET A 117 -7.32 12.07 -0.34
C MET A 117 -5.82 12.00 -0.04
N ILE A 118 -5.34 10.93 0.61
CA ILE A 118 -3.91 10.71 0.89
C ILE A 118 -3.13 10.62 -0.42
N PHE A 119 -3.55 9.78 -1.37
CA PHE A 119 -2.88 9.67 -2.66
C PHE A 119 -2.97 10.98 -3.47
N SER A 120 -4.13 11.66 -3.47
CA SER A 120 -4.28 12.95 -4.15
C SER A 120 -3.33 14.01 -3.61
N SER A 121 -3.11 14.03 -2.29
CA SER A 121 -2.10 14.88 -1.63
C SER A 121 -0.68 14.56 -2.11
N LEU A 122 -0.30 13.27 -2.18
CA LEU A 122 1.01 12.85 -2.66
C LEU A 122 1.22 13.23 -4.13
N PHE A 123 0.22 13.01 -5.00
CA PHE A 123 0.27 13.40 -6.40
C PHE A 123 0.29 14.92 -6.60
N SER A 124 -0.49 15.67 -5.82
CA SER A 124 -0.48 17.13 -5.87
C SER A 124 0.89 17.70 -5.47
N THR A 125 1.49 17.12 -4.42
CA THR A 125 2.83 17.46 -3.96
C THR A 125 3.88 17.15 -5.04
N TYR A 126 3.80 15.98 -5.67
CA TYR A 126 4.65 15.59 -6.80
C TYR A 126 4.54 16.58 -7.98
N ILE A 127 3.32 16.89 -8.43
CA ILE A 127 3.09 17.83 -9.54
C ILE A 127 3.65 19.21 -9.20
N ARG A 128 3.45 19.67 -7.95
CA ARG A 128 3.95 20.96 -7.51
C ARG A 128 5.48 21.01 -7.51
N TYR A 129 6.16 20.01 -7.00
CA TYR A 129 7.62 19.97 -7.05
C TYR A 129 8.15 19.84 -8.47
N ARG A 130 7.54 18.99 -9.30
CA ARG A 130 7.91 18.80 -10.71
C ARG A 130 7.78 20.08 -11.54
N THR A 131 6.77 20.90 -11.27
CA THR A 131 6.51 22.15 -12.04
C THR A 131 7.24 23.36 -11.49
N SER A 132 7.70 23.33 -10.23
CA SER A 132 8.39 24.45 -9.59
C SER A 132 9.91 24.33 -9.61
N ILE A 133 10.45 23.11 -9.62
CA ILE A 133 11.90 22.87 -9.63
C ILE A 133 12.38 22.77 -11.07
N VAL A 134 13.50 23.42 -11.38
CA VAL A 134 14.12 23.39 -12.71
C VAL A 134 14.61 21.97 -13.06
N SER A 135 14.42 21.57 -14.31
CA SER A 135 14.91 20.28 -14.81
C SER A 135 16.43 20.24 -14.78
N CYS A 136 17.03 19.14 -14.32
CA CYS A 136 18.49 18.99 -14.30
C CYS A 136 19.10 19.12 -15.71
N TYR A 137 18.37 18.73 -16.77
CA TYR A 137 18.80 18.89 -18.16
C TYR A 137 18.96 20.36 -18.58
N SER A 138 18.18 21.27 -18.00
CA SER A 138 18.26 22.71 -18.32
C SER A 138 19.48 23.38 -17.70
N LEU A 139 20.13 22.72 -16.74
CA LEU A 139 21.33 23.19 -16.07
C LEU A 139 22.60 22.73 -16.80
N GLU A 140 22.49 21.89 -17.83
CA GLU A 140 23.61 21.42 -18.62
C GLU A 140 24.38 22.59 -19.25
N GLY A 141 25.68 22.69 -18.95
CA GLY A 141 26.56 23.73 -19.46
C GLY A 141 26.53 25.06 -18.68
N THR A 142 25.83 25.11 -17.55
CA THR A 142 25.82 26.28 -16.64
C THR A 142 26.65 26.00 -15.39
N VAL A 143 27.33 27.01 -14.84
CA VAL A 143 28.04 26.90 -13.56
C VAL A 143 27.01 27.02 -12.45
N VAL A 144 26.73 25.92 -11.74
CA VAL A 144 25.79 25.90 -10.61
C VAL A 144 26.51 25.80 -9.27
N GLU A 145 25.93 26.39 -8.23
CA GLU A 145 26.46 26.28 -6.88
C GLU A 145 26.25 24.86 -6.34
N PRO A 146 27.20 24.30 -5.55
CA PRO A 146 27.01 23.00 -4.92
C PRO A 146 25.73 22.95 -4.09
N GLY A 147 24.89 21.93 -4.31
CA GLY A 147 23.61 21.78 -3.61
C GLY A 147 22.43 22.50 -4.29
N THR A 148 22.61 23.01 -5.51
CA THR A 148 21.48 23.49 -6.33
C THR A 148 20.47 22.36 -6.54
N ALA A 149 19.23 22.59 -6.13
CA ALA A 149 18.15 21.61 -6.30
C ALA A 149 17.69 21.56 -7.75
N CYS A 150 17.63 20.36 -8.33
CA CYS A 150 17.10 20.14 -9.66
C CYS A 150 16.17 18.92 -9.70
N TRP A 151 15.28 18.89 -10.68
CA TRP A 151 14.33 17.81 -10.85
C TRP A 151 14.80 16.83 -11.91
N LEU A 152 14.82 15.55 -11.56
CA LEU A 152 15.10 14.45 -12.48
C LEU A 152 13.93 13.46 -12.39
N PRO A 153 13.33 13.04 -13.51
CA PRO A 153 12.20 12.13 -13.50
C PRO A 153 12.62 10.76 -12.97
N ALA A 154 11.70 10.04 -12.31
CA ALA A 154 12.04 8.76 -11.69
C ALA A 154 12.43 7.69 -12.71
N SER A 155 11.94 7.79 -13.95
CA SER A 155 12.41 7.00 -15.09
C SER A 155 13.93 7.08 -15.30
N TYR A 156 14.57 8.22 -14.99
CA TYR A 156 16.02 8.36 -15.05
C TYR A 156 16.72 7.53 -13.99
N PHE A 157 16.24 7.53 -12.74
CA PHE A 157 16.83 6.75 -11.64
C PHE A 157 16.71 5.26 -11.90
N ILE A 158 15.59 4.86 -12.49
CA ILE A 158 15.28 3.45 -12.78
C ILE A 158 16.10 2.96 -13.99
N ALA A 159 16.36 3.81 -14.98
CA ALA A 159 17.07 3.45 -16.22
C ALA A 159 18.51 4.00 -16.32
N LYS A 160 19.05 4.55 -15.22
CA LYS A 160 20.36 5.23 -15.12
C LYS A 160 20.70 6.08 -16.35
N GLY A 161 19.81 7.00 -16.70
CA GLY A 161 20.09 8.00 -17.75
C GLY A 161 20.44 7.49 -19.14
N GLY A 162 20.09 6.25 -19.48
CA GLY A 162 20.36 5.68 -20.80
C GLY A 162 21.49 4.65 -20.83
N GLU A 163 22.27 4.46 -19.76
CA GLU A 163 23.27 3.37 -19.71
C GLU A 163 22.62 1.99 -19.66
N HIS A 164 21.40 1.88 -19.11
CA HIS A 164 20.57 0.67 -19.14
C HIS A 164 19.40 0.76 -20.14
N ALA A 165 19.50 1.63 -21.15
CA ALA A 165 18.52 1.72 -22.24
C ALA A 165 18.68 0.62 -23.31
N ASN A 166 19.38 -0.47 -22.98
CA ASN A 166 19.25 -1.67 -23.78
C ASN A 166 17.78 -2.09 -23.79
N SER A 167 17.28 -2.35 -24.98
CA SER A 167 15.92 -2.82 -25.22
C SER A 167 16.04 -4.22 -25.78
N THR A 168 16.31 -5.19 -24.90
CA THR A 168 16.41 -6.60 -25.28
C THR A 168 15.12 -7.07 -25.98
N LEU A 169 13.98 -6.50 -25.57
CA LEU A 169 12.66 -6.73 -26.15
C LEU A 169 12.29 -5.76 -27.30
N GLY A 170 13.11 -4.75 -27.62
CA GLY A 170 12.93 -3.84 -28.75
C GLY A 170 11.75 -2.85 -28.69
N PHE A 171 10.79 -3.03 -27.78
CA PHE A 171 9.61 -2.15 -27.65
C PHE A 171 9.59 -1.29 -26.38
N MET A 172 10.45 -1.56 -25.40
CA MET A 172 10.58 -0.76 -24.18
C MET A 172 11.98 -0.93 -23.54
N PRO A 173 12.48 0.06 -22.78
CA PRO A 173 13.70 -0.08 -21.98
C PRO A 173 13.58 -1.24 -21.00
N ASP A 174 14.65 -2.01 -20.85
CA ASP A 174 14.69 -3.19 -19.98
C ASP A 174 14.26 -2.81 -18.54
N ALA A 175 14.70 -1.67 -18.02
CA ALA A 175 14.32 -1.18 -16.69
C ALA A 175 12.82 -0.89 -16.48
N LEU A 176 12.04 -0.67 -17.55
CA LEU A 176 10.59 -0.43 -17.48
C LEU A 176 9.76 -1.72 -17.57
N VAL A 177 10.35 -2.83 -18.04
CA VAL A 177 9.68 -4.12 -18.23
C VAL A 177 9.06 -4.65 -16.93
N PRO A 178 9.75 -4.64 -15.76
CA PRO A 178 9.17 -5.14 -14.51
C PRO A 178 7.98 -4.28 -14.07
N GLY A 179 8.04 -2.97 -14.29
CA GLY A 179 6.93 -2.05 -14.04
C GLY A 179 5.70 -2.36 -14.90
N ALA A 180 5.89 -2.65 -16.19
CA ALA A 180 4.79 -3.04 -17.08
C ALA A 180 4.19 -4.40 -16.71
N ILE A 181 5.02 -5.41 -16.41
CA ILE A 181 4.55 -6.73 -15.93
C ILE A 181 3.70 -6.56 -14.67
N ASN A 182 4.16 -5.72 -13.74
CA ASN A 182 3.43 -5.39 -12.52
C ASN A 182 2.06 -4.76 -12.78
N THR A 183 1.98 -3.83 -13.73
CA THR A 183 0.70 -3.24 -14.15
C THR A 183 -0.26 -4.29 -14.70
N PHE A 184 0.21 -5.20 -15.56
CA PHE A 184 -0.63 -6.31 -16.05
C PHE A 184 -1.03 -7.27 -14.93
N ALA A 185 -0.12 -7.58 -14.00
CA ALA A 185 -0.40 -8.45 -12.87
C ALA A 185 -1.53 -7.88 -12.00
N LEU A 186 -1.53 -6.57 -11.72
CA LEU A 186 -2.60 -5.94 -10.94
C LEU A 186 -3.93 -5.90 -11.69
N ILE A 187 -3.94 -5.55 -12.98
CA ILE A 187 -5.17 -5.53 -13.79
C ILE A 187 -5.81 -6.94 -13.87
N ILE A 188 -4.99 -7.97 -14.10
CA ILE A 188 -5.46 -9.36 -14.11
C ILE A 188 -5.96 -9.76 -12.71
N SER A 189 -5.26 -9.33 -11.65
CA SER A 189 -5.68 -9.61 -10.28
C SER A 189 -7.05 -8.98 -9.96
N SER A 190 -7.29 -7.74 -10.40
CA SER A 190 -8.60 -7.07 -10.33
C SER A 190 -9.67 -7.84 -11.10
N TYR A 191 -9.39 -8.33 -12.30
CA TYR A 191 -10.35 -9.17 -13.02
C TYR A 191 -10.69 -10.45 -12.24
N THR A 192 -9.68 -11.10 -11.64
CA THR A 192 -9.91 -12.33 -10.87
C THR A 192 -10.75 -12.11 -9.61
N ILE A 193 -10.66 -10.94 -8.94
CA ILE A 193 -11.51 -10.63 -7.77
C ILE A 193 -12.99 -10.52 -8.16
N VAL A 194 -13.28 -9.91 -9.31
CA VAL A 194 -14.66 -9.79 -9.83
C VAL A 194 -15.20 -11.17 -10.19
N MET A 195 -14.37 -12.03 -10.78
CA MET A 195 -14.75 -13.41 -11.07
C MET A 195 -15.01 -14.23 -9.81
N ALA A 196 -14.23 -14.01 -8.74
CA ALA A 196 -14.49 -14.60 -7.43
C ALA A 196 -15.86 -14.16 -6.87
N LEU A 197 -16.16 -12.86 -6.90
CA LEU A 197 -17.44 -12.32 -6.42
C LEU A 197 -18.63 -12.85 -7.24
N LYS A 198 -18.53 -12.82 -8.57
CA LYS A 198 -19.56 -13.33 -9.48
C LYS A 198 -19.83 -14.82 -9.23
N THR A 199 -18.77 -15.59 -9.01
CA THR A 199 -18.89 -17.03 -8.72
C THR A 199 -19.46 -17.28 -7.32
N ALA A 200 -19.15 -16.44 -6.33
CA ALA A 200 -19.69 -16.55 -4.98
C ALA A 200 -21.22 -16.29 -4.92
N LYS A 201 -21.73 -15.38 -5.77
CA LYS A 201 -23.16 -15.05 -5.85
C LYS A 201 -23.99 -16.01 -6.71
N ARG A 202 -23.35 -16.95 -7.42
CA ARG A 202 -24.04 -17.96 -8.25
C ARG A 202 -24.77 -19.00 -7.38
N THR A 203 -26.07 -19.16 -7.65
CA THR A 203 -26.95 -20.12 -6.99
C THR A 203 -27.08 -21.44 -7.76
N ASP A 204 -26.59 -21.49 -9.00
CA ASP A 204 -26.67 -22.65 -9.90
C ASP A 204 -25.58 -23.71 -9.66
N LEU A 205 -24.55 -23.39 -8.87
CA LEU A 205 -23.43 -24.28 -8.57
C LEU A 205 -23.60 -24.96 -7.21
N GLU A 206 -23.16 -26.21 -7.12
CA GLU A 206 -23.02 -26.92 -5.85
C GLU A 206 -22.06 -26.17 -4.91
N HIS A 207 -22.32 -26.22 -3.61
CA HIS A 207 -21.54 -25.51 -2.60
C HIS A 207 -20.03 -25.81 -2.68
N ALA A 208 -19.69 -27.10 -2.84
CA ALA A 208 -18.30 -27.55 -2.93
C ALA A 208 -17.60 -27.01 -4.19
N GLU A 209 -18.26 -27.08 -5.34
CA GLU A 209 -17.72 -26.57 -6.60
C GLU A 209 -17.51 -25.05 -6.56
N ARG A 210 -18.49 -24.33 -5.99
CA ARG A 210 -18.40 -22.87 -5.80
C ARG A 210 -17.22 -22.48 -4.92
N SER A 211 -17.06 -23.12 -3.77
CA SER A 211 -15.97 -22.83 -2.83
C SER A 211 -14.59 -23.04 -3.48
N ILE A 212 -14.42 -24.12 -4.26
CA ILE A 212 -13.17 -24.40 -4.98
C ILE A 212 -12.89 -23.32 -6.03
N LYS A 213 -13.88 -22.94 -6.85
CA LYS A 213 -13.71 -21.90 -7.87
C LYS A 213 -13.39 -20.54 -7.26
N VAL A 214 -14.12 -20.13 -6.22
CA VAL A 214 -13.84 -18.89 -5.47
C VAL A 214 -12.43 -18.91 -4.88
N ARG A 215 -12.03 -20.01 -4.23
CA ARG A 215 -10.68 -20.18 -3.69
C ARG A 215 -9.61 -20.04 -4.78
N ASN A 216 -9.82 -20.66 -5.95
CA ASN A 216 -8.84 -20.60 -7.03
C ASN A 216 -8.70 -19.19 -7.60
N TYR A 217 -9.80 -18.44 -7.75
CA TYR A 217 -9.74 -17.04 -8.18
C TYR A 217 -9.04 -16.15 -7.15
N LEU A 218 -9.41 -16.25 -5.86
CA LEU A 218 -8.75 -15.51 -4.78
C LEU A 218 -7.26 -15.89 -4.64
N GLY A 219 -6.93 -17.17 -4.81
CA GLY A 219 -5.56 -17.68 -4.80
C GLY A 219 -4.75 -17.16 -5.98
N ALA A 220 -5.35 -17.04 -7.17
CA ALA A 220 -4.70 -16.41 -8.31
C ALA A 220 -4.41 -14.94 -8.05
N THR A 221 -5.37 -14.19 -7.48
CA THR A 221 -5.14 -12.80 -7.03
C THR A 221 -3.98 -12.72 -6.03
N PHE A 222 -3.91 -13.65 -5.07
CA PHE A 222 -2.86 -13.69 -4.05
C PHE A 222 -1.48 -13.91 -4.66
N CYS A 223 -1.35 -14.85 -5.61
CA CYS A 223 -0.10 -15.10 -6.31
C CYS A 223 0.35 -13.89 -7.14
N LEU A 224 -0.56 -13.24 -7.87
CA LEU A 224 -0.26 -12.06 -8.67
C LEU A 224 0.14 -10.85 -7.82
N ALA A 225 -0.53 -10.66 -6.69
CA ALA A 225 -0.20 -9.62 -5.72
C ALA A 225 1.17 -9.84 -5.07
N THR A 226 1.47 -11.10 -4.71
CA THR A 226 2.77 -11.48 -4.15
C THR A 226 3.88 -11.27 -5.19
N LEU A 227 3.63 -11.66 -6.44
CA LEU A 227 4.53 -11.39 -7.56
C LEU A 227 4.85 -9.89 -7.69
N PHE A 228 3.82 -9.04 -7.62
CA PHE A 228 3.98 -7.59 -7.66
C PHE A 228 4.93 -7.07 -6.57
N LEU A 229 4.69 -7.46 -5.30
CA LEU A 229 5.55 -7.01 -4.20
C LEU A 229 6.98 -7.57 -4.32
N VAL A 230 7.14 -8.83 -4.71
CA VAL A 230 8.47 -9.43 -4.90
C VAL A 230 9.24 -8.68 -5.99
N MET A 231 8.60 -8.39 -7.13
CA MET A 231 9.22 -7.60 -8.19
C MET A 231 9.61 -6.20 -7.70
N LYS A 232 8.78 -5.57 -6.85
CA LYS A 232 9.12 -4.28 -6.24
C LYS A 232 10.30 -4.34 -5.28
N MET A 233 10.38 -5.38 -4.44
CA MET A 233 11.51 -5.56 -3.53
C MET A 233 12.81 -5.82 -4.32
N ILE A 234 12.74 -6.59 -5.41
CA ILE A 234 13.89 -6.82 -6.29
C ILE A 234 14.34 -5.50 -6.93
N GLU A 235 13.41 -4.71 -7.48
CA GLU A 235 13.69 -3.39 -8.07
C GLU A 235 14.41 -2.45 -7.08
N TRP A 236 14.00 -2.44 -5.82
CA TRP A 236 14.59 -1.55 -4.82
C TRP A 236 15.95 -2.02 -4.30
N PHE A 237 16.11 -3.32 -4.05
CA PHE A 237 17.24 -3.82 -3.25
C PHE A 237 18.25 -4.70 -4.00
N ILE A 238 17.83 -5.43 -5.03
CA ILE A 238 18.66 -6.48 -5.65
C ILE A 238 19.03 -6.13 -7.09
N GLY A 239 18.10 -5.59 -7.85
CA GLY A 239 18.24 -5.39 -9.29
C GLY A 239 17.96 -6.69 -10.05
N PHE A 240 17.71 -6.56 -11.34
CA PHE A 240 17.47 -7.67 -12.25
C PHE A 240 18.70 -7.88 -13.13
N HIS A 241 19.42 -8.97 -12.87
CA HIS A 241 20.59 -9.39 -13.65
C HIS A 241 20.30 -10.74 -14.33
N ILE A 242 19.46 -10.73 -15.37
CA ILE A 242 19.00 -11.96 -16.06
C ILE A 242 19.52 -11.96 -17.50
N GLY A 243 20.71 -12.52 -17.71
CA GLY A 243 21.30 -12.65 -19.05
C GLY A 243 21.52 -11.27 -19.70
N PRO A 244 20.96 -10.98 -20.90
CA PRO A 244 21.09 -9.66 -21.53
C PRO A 244 20.30 -8.55 -20.82
N PHE A 245 19.40 -8.92 -19.89
CA PHE A 245 18.61 -7.99 -19.11
C PHE A 245 19.40 -7.56 -17.86
N GLU A 246 19.87 -6.32 -17.86
CA GLU A 246 20.60 -5.74 -16.73
C GLU A 246 19.93 -4.44 -16.29
N ALA A 247 19.28 -4.48 -15.13
CA ALA A 247 18.72 -3.33 -14.44
C ALA A 247 19.21 -3.35 -12.99
N PRO A 248 20.21 -2.53 -12.61
CA PRO A 248 20.70 -2.49 -11.24
C PRO A 248 19.62 -2.04 -10.25
N SER A 249 19.84 -2.31 -8.96
CA SER A 249 18.94 -1.86 -7.90
C SER A 249 19.07 -0.36 -7.63
N LEU A 250 18.00 0.25 -7.13
CA LEU A 250 18.08 1.63 -6.65
C LEU A 250 19.07 1.79 -5.47
N LEU A 251 19.26 0.73 -4.68
CA LEU A 251 20.27 0.69 -3.61
C LEU A 251 21.71 0.73 -4.16
N SER A 252 22.01 -0.08 -5.19
CA SER A 252 23.35 -0.12 -5.80
C SER A 252 23.71 1.20 -6.47
N ASP A 253 22.71 1.89 -7.03
CA ASP A 253 22.88 3.19 -7.67
C ASP A 253 22.92 4.36 -6.66
N GLN A 254 23.07 4.06 -5.36
CA GLN A 254 23.14 5.04 -4.27
C GLN A 254 21.88 5.92 -4.14
N PHE A 255 20.76 5.53 -4.78
CA PHE A 255 19.49 6.24 -4.65
C PHE A 255 18.75 5.81 -3.38
N THR A 256 19.39 5.90 -2.20
CA THR A 256 18.79 5.43 -0.95
C THR A 256 17.94 6.50 -0.27
N ILE A 257 16.89 6.07 0.45
CA ILE A 257 15.94 6.93 1.18
C ILE A 257 16.63 7.91 2.15
N HIS A 258 17.85 7.62 2.59
CA HIS A 258 18.62 8.43 3.54
C HIS A 258 19.83 9.15 2.93
N ASN A 259 19.94 9.23 1.59
CA ASN A 259 21.12 9.85 1.00
C ASN A 259 21.06 11.38 1.11
N ASP A 260 22.05 11.95 1.81
CA ASP A 260 22.25 13.39 2.00
C ASP A 260 22.79 14.08 0.73
N ALA A 261 23.25 13.34 -0.27
CA ALA A 261 23.66 13.95 -1.52
C ALA A 261 23.54 12.92 -2.62
N TYR A 262 22.48 13.04 -3.42
CA TYR A 262 22.40 12.30 -4.66
C TYR A 262 23.31 13.00 -5.68
N THR A 263 24.56 12.56 -5.78
CA THR A 263 25.53 13.15 -6.70
C THR A 263 25.22 12.75 -8.14
N TYR A 264 24.59 13.63 -8.91
CA TYR A 264 24.59 13.52 -10.36
C TYR A 264 25.93 14.06 -10.87
N ASN A 265 26.82 13.18 -11.33
CA ASN A 265 28.12 13.60 -11.85
C ASN A 265 27.96 14.18 -13.26
N TYR A 266 28.16 15.48 -13.39
CA TYR A 266 28.30 16.17 -14.68
C TYR A 266 29.76 16.12 -15.14
N GLY A 267 29.99 15.69 -16.39
CA GLY A 267 31.24 15.92 -17.11
C GLY A 267 31.91 14.69 -17.72
N HIS A 268 31.93 14.61 -19.06
CA HIS A 268 32.97 13.87 -19.79
C HIS A 268 34.26 14.69 -19.76
N GLY A 269 35.03 14.62 -18.68
CA GLY A 269 36.34 15.27 -18.62
C GLY A 269 36.90 15.32 -17.21
N ALA A 270 38.09 14.76 -17.02
CA ALA A 270 38.79 14.63 -15.74
C ALA A 270 39.18 15.96 -15.05
N GLU A 271 38.74 17.11 -15.56
CA GLU A 271 39.13 18.44 -15.04
C GLU A 271 37.96 19.34 -14.61
N ALA A 272 36.69 18.94 -14.85
CA ALA A 272 35.54 19.60 -14.25
C ALA A 272 35.16 18.83 -12.98
N GLY A 273 35.49 19.39 -11.81
CA GLY A 273 35.15 18.79 -10.53
C GLY A 273 33.67 18.41 -10.48
N ALA A 274 33.37 17.18 -10.04
CA ALA A 274 32.02 16.65 -9.91
C ALA A 274 31.12 17.65 -9.19
N MET A 275 30.26 18.32 -9.96
CA MET A 275 29.34 19.33 -9.43
C MET A 275 28.11 18.60 -8.90
N THR A 276 27.97 18.56 -7.57
CA THR A 276 26.91 17.83 -6.90
C THR A 276 25.61 18.65 -6.90
N VAL A 277 24.61 18.20 -7.66
CA VAL A 277 23.24 18.75 -7.61
C VAL A 277 22.36 17.96 -6.64
N ASP A 278 21.33 18.59 -6.09
CA ASP A 278 20.41 17.96 -5.13
C ASP A 278 19.13 17.50 -5.84
N ILE A 279 18.92 16.18 -5.91
CA ILE A 279 17.71 15.53 -6.44
C ILE A 279 16.90 14.78 -5.36
N ARG A 280 17.17 15.04 -4.07
CA ARG A 280 16.51 14.37 -2.93
C ARG A 280 14.99 14.45 -3.00
N MET A 281 14.45 15.57 -3.46
CA MET A 281 13.00 15.79 -3.56
C MET A 281 12.34 14.82 -4.54
N ALA A 282 12.98 14.58 -5.70
CA ALA A 282 12.46 13.67 -6.71
C ALA A 282 12.48 12.21 -6.22
N ALA A 283 13.58 11.77 -5.62
CA ALA A 283 13.71 10.42 -5.06
C ALA A 283 12.77 10.21 -3.87
N SER A 284 12.67 11.18 -2.96
CA SER A 284 11.77 11.12 -1.80
C SER A 284 10.30 11.03 -2.23
N ALA A 285 9.88 11.81 -3.22
CA ALA A 285 8.52 11.75 -3.76
C ALA A 285 8.21 10.38 -4.39
N PHE A 286 9.18 9.80 -5.10
CA PHE A 286 9.07 8.45 -5.67
C PHE A 286 8.90 7.39 -4.56
N TYR A 287 9.81 7.33 -3.59
CA TYR A 287 9.77 6.32 -2.53
C TYR A 287 8.56 6.47 -1.62
N LEU A 288 8.18 7.69 -1.28
CA LEU A 288 7.01 7.92 -0.44
C LEU A 288 5.73 7.45 -1.14
N THR A 289 5.57 7.77 -2.43
CA THR A 289 4.36 7.41 -3.18
C THR A 289 4.30 5.91 -3.45
N THR A 290 5.39 5.33 -3.98
CA THR A 290 5.45 3.90 -4.30
C THR A 290 5.49 3.03 -3.04
N GLY A 291 6.13 3.49 -1.96
CA GLY A 291 6.14 2.82 -0.67
C GLY A 291 4.77 2.85 0.02
N THR A 292 4.06 3.99 -0.02
CA THR A 292 2.68 4.06 0.47
C THR A 292 1.80 3.07 -0.29
N HIS A 293 1.90 3.03 -1.62
CA HIS A 293 1.20 2.03 -2.43
C HIS A 293 1.59 0.58 -2.06
N GLY A 294 2.88 0.29 -1.90
CA GLY A 294 3.36 -1.02 -1.49
C GLY A 294 2.81 -1.49 -0.13
N VAL A 295 2.70 -0.59 0.85
CA VAL A 295 2.07 -0.87 2.15
C VAL A 295 0.59 -1.22 1.98
N HIS A 296 -0.13 -0.54 1.09
CA HIS A 296 -1.51 -0.88 0.78
C HIS A 296 -1.63 -2.25 0.12
N VAL A 297 -0.81 -2.55 -0.89
CA VAL A 297 -0.78 -3.88 -1.52
C VAL A 297 -0.49 -4.96 -0.47
N PHE A 298 0.46 -4.72 0.43
CA PHE A 298 0.79 -5.65 1.51
C PHE A 298 -0.39 -5.88 2.47
N ALA A 299 -1.05 -4.81 2.94
CA ALA A 299 -2.24 -4.92 3.77
C ALA A 299 -3.36 -5.71 3.06
N GLY A 300 -3.53 -5.46 1.76
CA GLY A 300 -4.45 -6.21 0.91
C GLY A 300 -4.09 -7.70 0.78
N ILE A 301 -2.80 -8.04 0.64
CA ILE A 301 -2.34 -9.44 0.60
C ILE A 301 -2.62 -10.15 1.92
N VAL A 302 -2.44 -9.48 3.06
CA VAL A 302 -2.77 -10.04 4.39
C VAL A 302 -4.28 -10.32 4.48
N GLY A 303 -5.12 -9.38 4.05
CA GLY A 303 -6.58 -9.59 3.97
C GLY A 303 -6.98 -10.70 2.99
N LEU A 304 -6.33 -10.77 1.84
CA LEU A 304 -6.58 -11.76 0.80
C LEU A 304 -6.16 -13.16 1.23
N GLY A 305 -5.02 -13.31 1.88
CA GLY A 305 -4.55 -14.58 2.45
C GLY A 305 -5.59 -15.14 3.43
N TYR A 306 -6.16 -14.28 4.26
CA TYR A 306 -7.28 -14.68 5.11
C TYR A 306 -8.50 -15.15 4.30
N MET A 307 -8.91 -14.40 3.27
CA MET A 307 -10.05 -14.78 2.44
C MET A 307 -9.83 -16.11 1.70
N VAL A 308 -8.61 -16.39 1.24
CA VAL A 308 -8.26 -17.69 0.66
C VAL A 308 -8.44 -18.82 1.68
N VAL A 309 -8.03 -18.62 2.93
CA VAL A 309 -8.25 -19.60 4.01
C VAL A 309 -9.74 -19.77 4.32
N LYS A 310 -10.52 -18.67 4.38
CA LYS A 310 -11.99 -18.73 4.56
C LYS A 310 -12.66 -19.47 3.40
N ALA A 311 -12.20 -19.24 2.16
CA ALA A 311 -12.70 -19.94 0.98
C ALA A 311 -12.40 -21.44 1.03
N HIS A 312 -11.21 -21.83 1.48
CA HIS A 312 -10.81 -23.23 1.62
C HIS A 312 -11.67 -23.98 2.63
N LYS A 313 -12.13 -23.31 3.70
CA LYS A 313 -13.05 -23.87 4.70
C LYS A 313 -14.52 -23.90 4.26
N GLY A 314 -14.84 -23.48 3.02
CA GLY A 314 -16.23 -23.43 2.53
C GLY A 314 -17.04 -22.23 3.02
N GLY A 315 -16.42 -21.21 3.63
CA GLY A 315 -17.12 -20.10 4.28
C GLY A 315 -17.85 -19.12 3.36
N TYR A 316 -17.90 -19.35 2.05
CA TYR A 316 -18.55 -18.47 1.07
C TYR A 316 -19.81 -19.09 0.46
N GLY A 317 -20.97 -18.62 0.97
CA GLY A 317 -22.29 -18.86 0.40
C GLY A 317 -22.86 -17.62 -0.32
N PRO A 318 -24.00 -17.74 -1.03
CA PRO A 318 -24.60 -16.63 -1.77
C PRO A 318 -24.98 -15.44 -0.87
N GLY A 319 -25.32 -15.69 0.39
CA GLY A 319 -25.59 -14.67 1.41
C GLY A 319 -24.37 -14.15 2.18
N ASN A 320 -23.20 -14.80 2.09
CA ASN A 320 -21.96 -14.42 2.82
C ASN A 320 -20.85 -13.95 1.87
N ALA A 321 -21.21 -13.56 0.64
CA ALA A 321 -20.27 -13.05 -0.35
C ALA A 321 -19.91 -11.56 -0.15
N VAL A 322 -20.55 -10.89 0.83
CA VAL A 322 -20.41 -9.45 1.09
C VAL A 322 -18.96 -9.05 1.41
N SER A 323 -18.22 -9.90 2.14
CA SER A 323 -16.80 -9.67 2.43
C SER A 323 -15.91 -9.65 1.17
N ILE A 324 -16.26 -10.41 0.12
CA ILE A 324 -15.56 -10.37 -1.17
C ILE A 324 -15.88 -9.05 -1.90
N GLU A 325 -17.09 -8.53 -1.76
CA GLU A 325 -17.48 -7.25 -2.34
C GLU A 325 -16.68 -6.09 -1.73
N TYR A 326 -16.61 -6.02 -0.40
CA TYR A 326 -15.86 -4.97 0.30
C TYR A 326 -14.35 -5.04 0.01
N PHE A 327 -13.78 -6.24 0.02
CA PHE A 327 -12.38 -6.42 -0.36
C PHE A 327 -12.14 -6.08 -1.83
N GLY A 328 -13.07 -6.44 -2.72
CA GLY A 328 -12.99 -6.10 -4.14
C GLY A 328 -12.93 -4.58 -4.38
N LEU A 329 -13.74 -3.79 -3.66
CA LEU A 329 -13.68 -2.33 -3.73
C LEU A 329 -12.31 -1.79 -3.32
N TYR A 330 -11.73 -2.31 -2.23
CA TYR A 330 -10.38 -1.96 -1.80
C TYR A 330 -9.31 -2.36 -2.83
N TRP A 331 -9.38 -3.58 -3.34
CA TRP A 331 -8.41 -4.09 -4.30
C TRP A 331 -8.42 -3.29 -5.61
N HIS A 332 -9.60 -2.94 -6.11
CA HIS A 332 -9.74 -2.07 -7.27
C HIS A 332 -9.20 -0.66 -7.04
N PHE A 333 -9.34 -0.12 -5.83
CA PHE A 333 -8.74 1.16 -5.48
C PHE A 333 -7.20 1.08 -5.53
N VAL A 334 -6.61 0.04 -4.95
CA VAL A 334 -5.15 -0.16 -4.97
C VAL A 334 -4.61 -0.34 -6.39
N ASP A 335 -5.35 -1.03 -7.25
CA ASP A 335 -5.03 -1.18 -8.68
C ASP A 335 -5.11 0.17 -9.41
N LEU A 336 -6.21 0.93 -9.23
CA LEU A 336 -6.37 2.26 -9.83
C LEU A 336 -5.27 3.22 -9.38
N ALA A 337 -4.88 3.18 -8.11
CA ALA A 337 -3.76 3.96 -7.59
C ALA A 337 -2.46 3.60 -8.33
N TRP A 338 -2.18 2.33 -8.58
CA TRP A 338 -1.00 1.91 -9.36
C TRP A 338 -1.05 2.40 -10.81
N VAL A 339 -2.22 2.30 -11.46
CA VAL A 339 -2.43 2.79 -12.83
C VAL A 339 -2.18 4.31 -12.94
N ALA A 340 -2.33 5.06 -11.85
CA ALA A 340 -1.92 6.47 -11.79
C ALA A 340 -0.42 6.65 -11.46
N VAL A 341 0.12 5.87 -10.52
CA VAL A 341 1.53 5.94 -10.10
C VAL A 341 2.47 5.57 -11.25
N PHE A 342 2.15 4.52 -12.00
CA PHE A 342 3.02 4.00 -13.06
C PHE A 342 3.29 5.05 -14.14
N PRO A 343 2.31 5.67 -14.82
CA PRO A 343 2.59 6.72 -15.78
C PRO A 343 3.25 7.95 -15.14
N ALA A 344 2.83 8.33 -13.93
CA ALA A 344 3.31 9.55 -13.29
C ALA A 344 4.81 9.51 -12.94
N PHE A 345 5.36 8.34 -12.63
CA PHE A 345 6.77 8.19 -12.22
C PHE A 345 7.63 7.37 -13.19
N TYR A 346 7.06 6.38 -13.89
CA TYR A 346 7.83 5.50 -14.78
C TYR A 346 7.88 5.99 -16.23
N LEU A 347 6.89 6.76 -16.68
CA LEU A 347 6.84 7.27 -18.07
C LEU A 347 7.20 8.75 -18.19
N TYR A 348 6.90 9.54 -17.16
CA TYR A 348 7.02 11.01 -17.14
C TYR A 348 7.81 11.46 -15.91
#